data_AF-A0A7Y3GEV4-F1
#
_entry.id   AF-A0A7Y3GEV4-F1
#
_cell.length_a   1.000
_cell.length_b   1.000
_cell.length_c   1.000
_cell.angle_alpha   90.00
_cell.angle_beta   90.00
_cell.angle_gamma   90.00
#
_symmetry.space_group_name_H-M   'P 1'
#
loop_
_entity.id
_entity.type
_entity.pdbx_description
1 polymer ?
#
loop_
_entity_poly.entity_id
_entity_poly.type
_entity_poly.pdbx_seq_one_letter_code
_entity_poly.pdbx_strand_id
1 'polypeptide(L)'
;MHELAQLLEETGAAHHEAYQSTNGFDPEWPLWYADYLHDKLPTHLGRELSRSEIVHQLISAQRAQEADEVQEPWTRYYARFLGGN
;
A
#
# COMPACT_ATOMS: atom_id res chain seq x y z
N MET A 1 -10.62 -3.05 -8.27
CA MET A 1 -9.86 -4.18 -7.67
C MET A 1 -8.55 -4.46 -8.40
N HIS A 2 -8.57 -4.90 -9.67
CA HIS A 2 -7.32 -5.17 -10.40
C HIS A 2 -6.41 -3.96 -10.56
N GLU A 3 -6.95 -2.78 -10.91
CA GLU A 3 -6.14 -1.56 -11.09
C GLU A 3 -5.45 -1.09 -9.80
N LEU A 4 -6.14 -1.20 -8.65
CA LEU A 4 -5.56 -0.82 -7.36
C LEU A 4 -4.47 -1.80 -6.92
N ALA A 5 -4.65 -3.10 -7.18
CA ALA A 5 -3.60 -4.09 -6.93
C ALA A 5 -2.37 -3.82 -7.82
N GLN A 6 -2.57 -3.45 -9.09
CA GLN A 6 -1.48 -3.08 -9.99
C GLN A 6 -0.75 -1.82 -9.51
N LEU A 7 -1.47 -0.78 -9.08
CA LEU A 7 -0.84 0.41 -8.49
C LEU A 7 0.03 0.05 -7.27
N LEU A 8 -0.43 -0.88 -6.43
CA LEU A 8 0.33 -1.35 -5.27
C LEU A 8 1.56 -2.17 -5.68
N GLU A 9 1.47 -3.00 -6.72
CA GLU A 9 2.63 -3.69 -7.31
C GLU A 9 3.68 -2.70 -7.83
N GLU A 10 3.25 -1.69 -8.58
CA GLU A 10 4.10 -0.60 -9.08
C GLU A 10 4.75 0.18 -7.92
N THR A 11 3.98 0.47 -6.87
CA THR A 11 4.48 1.16 -5.66
C THR A 11 5.56 0.34 -4.95
N GLY A 12 5.36 -0.97 -4.80
CA GLY A 12 6.35 -1.85 -4.19
C GLY A 12 7.64 -1.96 -5.01
N ALA A 13 7.52 -2.02 -6.34
CA ALA A 13 8.69 -2.01 -7.22
C ALA A 13 9.48 -0.70 -7.12
N ALA A 14 8.78 0.45 -7.12
CA ALA A 14 9.39 1.76 -6.98
C ALA A 14 10.05 1.96 -5.60
N HIS A 15 9.44 1.45 -4.52
CA HIS A 15 10.05 1.48 -3.18
C HIS A 15 11.31 0.63 -3.13
N HIS A 16 11.27 -0.58 -3.69
CA HIS A 16 12.42 -1.47 -3.73
C HIS A 16 13.61 -0.86 -4.49
N GLU A 17 13.34 -0.14 -5.59
CA GLU A 17 14.37 0.61 -6.32
C GLU A 17 14.94 1.75 -5.46
N ALA A 18 14.08 2.56 -4.83
CA ALA A 18 14.51 3.66 -3.98
C ALA A 18 15.35 3.20 -2.76
N TYR A 19 15.03 2.03 -2.21
CA TYR A 19 15.70 1.44 -1.04
C TYR A 19 16.62 0.26 -1.41
N GLN A 20 17.11 0.21 -2.66
CA GLN A 20 17.96 -0.89 -3.12
C GLN A 20 19.24 -1.03 -2.27
N SER A 21 19.82 0.09 -1.81
CA SER A 21 21.03 0.09 -0.98
C SER A 21 20.83 -0.57 0.40
N THR A 22 19.60 -0.61 0.91
CA THR A 22 19.23 -1.28 2.17
C THR A 22 18.56 -2.63 1.94
N ASN A 23 18.59 -3.14 0.71
CA ASN A 23 17.86 -4.34 0.28
C ASN A 23 16.36 -4.24 0.63
N GLY A 24 15.77 -3.05 0.47
CA GLY A 24 14.37 -2.79 0.78
C GLY A 24 14.03 -2.71 2.27
N PHE A 25 15.02 -2.79 3.17
CA PHE A 25 14.77 -2.57 4.59
C PHE A 25 14.45 -1.09 4.84
N ASP A 26 13.22 -0.84 5.29
CA ASP A 26 12.70 0.47 5.64
C ASP A 26 11.65 0.30 6.76
N PRO A 27 11.98 0.60 8.03
CA PRO A 27 11.00 0.52 9.13
C PRO A 27 9.89 1.56 9.00
N GLU A 28 10.10 2.64 8.25
CA GLU A 28 9.15 3.73 8.03
C GLU A 28 8.53 3.66 6.63
N TRP A 29 8.53 2.48 6.00
CA TRP A 29 7.97 2.25 4.65
C TRP A 29 6.57 2.84 4.44
N PRO A 30 5.62 2.86 5.43
CA PRO A 30 4.31 3.44 5.19
C PRO A 30 4.38 4.92 4.86
N LEU A 31 5.37 5.65 5.38
CA LEU A 31 5.57 7.06 5.07
C LEU A 31 5.94 7.25 3.60
N TRP A 32 6.87 6.46 3.08
CA TRP A 32 7.28 6.53 1.69
C TRP A 32 6.12 6.16 0.75
N TYR A 33 5.41 5.07 1.06
CA TYR A 33 4.24 4.65 0.29
C TYR A 33 3.16 5.72 0.29
N ALA A 34 2.91 6.35 1.44
CA ALA A 34 1.90 7.39 1.54
C ALA A 34 2.25 8.63 0.72
N ASP A 35 3.53 9.01 0.60
CA ASP A 35 3.96 10.07 -0.33
C ASP A 35 3.74 9.65 -1.79
N TYR A 36 4.15 8.43 -2.15
CA TYR A 36 4.05 7.94 -3.53
C TYR A 36 2.59 7.76 -4.00
N LEU A 37 1.70 7.38 -3.09
CA LEU A 37 0.30 7.10 -3.37
C LEU A 37 -0.60 8.32 -3.24
N HIS A 38 -0.15 9.42 -2.63
CA HIS A 38 -1.01 10.55 -2.25
C HIS A 38 -1.80 11.14 -3.44
N ASP A 39 -1.16 11.26 -4.60
CA ASP A 39 -1.77 11.80 -5.83
C ASP A 39 -2.47 10.73 -6.68
N LYS A 40 -2.17 9.44 -6.47
CA LYS A 40 -2.64 8.32 -7.33
C LYS A 40 -3.87 7.65 -6.76
N LEU A 41 -3.85 7.39 -5.46
CA LEU A 41 -4.87 6.64 -4.75
C LEU A 41 -6.29 7.24 -4.83
N PRO A 42 -6.47 8.59 -4.79
CA PRO A 42 -7.80 9.18 -4.90
C PRO A 42 -8.56 8.81 -6.19
N THR A 43 -7.84 8.67 -7.30
CA THR A 43 -8.43 8.31 -8.60
C THR A 43 -9.00 6.88 -8.59
N HIS A 44 -8.38 5.97 -7.83
CA HIS A 44 -8.85 4.59 -7.70
C HIS A 44 -9.95 4.41 -6.64
N LEU A 45 -9.98 5.26 -5.61
CA LEU A 45 -10.95 5.14 -4.50
C LEU A 45 -12.16 6.07 -4.64
N GLY A 46 -12.13 7.04 -5.55
CA GLY A 46 -13.20 8.03 -5.72
C GLY A 46 -13.35 8.98 -4.53
N ARG A 47 -12.32 9.10 -3.69
CA ARG A 47 -12.28 10.00 -2.53
C ARG A 47 -10.85 10.47 -2.25
N GLU A 48 -10.72 11.69 -1.77
CA GLU A 48 -9.46 12.22 -1.27
C GLU A 48 -9.06 11.53 0.04
N LEU A 49 -7.75 11.37 0.23
CA LEU A 49 -7.15 10.86 1.47
C LEU A 49 -5.94 11.71 1.83
N SER A 50 -5.90 12.16 3.08
CA SER A 50 -4.68 12.74 3.65
C SER A 50 -3.56 11.69 3.70
N ARG A 51 -2.31 12.15 3.66
CA ARG A 51 -1.15 11.26 3.83
C ARG A 51 -1.24 10.42 5.11
N SER A 52 -1.70 11.02 6.22
CA SER A 52 -1.91 10.31 7.49
C SER A 52 -2.96 9.20 7.41
N GLU A 53 -4.04 9.41 6.64
CA GLU A 53 -5.03 8.35 6.42
C GLU A 53 -4.43 7.22 5.59
N ILE A 54 -3.63 7.53 4.56
CA ILE A 54 -2.95 6.50 3.75
C ILE A 54 -2.00 5.67 4.62
N VAL A 55 -1.16 6.30 5.44
CA VAL A 55 -0.29 5.62 6.41
C VAL A 55 -1.09 4.69 7.31
N HIS A 56 -2.17 5.22 7.91
CA HIS A 56 -3.02 4.45 8.82
C HIS A 56 -3.64 3.23 8.15
N GLN A 57 -4.15 3.40 6.92
CA GLN A 57 -4.78 2.32 6.16
C GLN A 57 -3.77 1.24 5.75
N LEU A 58 -2.56 1.62 5.32
CA LEU A 58 -1.49 0.68 4.97
C LEU A 58 -1.07 -0.19 6.16
N ILE A 59 -0.86 0.42 7.33
CA ILE A 59 -0.51 -0.29 8.57
C ILE A 59 -1.67 -1.22 9.00
N SER A 60 -2.92 -0.75 8.85
CA SER A 60 -4.09 -1.54 9.19
C SER A 60 -4.24 -2.75 8.27
N ALA A 61 -4.00 -2.60 6.97
CA ALA A 61 -4.02 -3.68 5.99
C ALA A 61 -2.94 -4.73 6.28
N GLN A 62 -1.71 -4.31 6.61
CA GLN A 62 -0.63 -5.21 7.02
C GLN A 62 -1.04 -6.07 8.21
N ARG A 63 -1.50 -5.42 9.28
CA ARG A 63 -1.89 -6.10 10.52
C ARG A 63 -3.07 -7.04 10.31
N ALA A 64 -4.03 -6.64 9.49
CA ALA A 64 -5.18 -7.49 9.15
C ALA A 64 -4.74 -8.73 8.37
N GLN A 65 -3.85 -8.58 7.37
CA GLN A 65 -3.34 -9.71 6.61
C GLN A 65 -2.54 -10.68 7.48
N GLU A 66 -1.67 -10.16 8.35
CA GLU A 66 -0.91 -10.96 9.32
C GLU A 66 -1.84 -11.73 10.27
N ALA A 67 -2.92 -11.09 10.74
CA ALA A 67 -3.89 -11.69 11.64
C ALA A 67 -4.78 -12.75 10.97
N ASP A 68 -5.11 -12.55 9.69
CA ASP A 68 -5.94 -13.50 8.92
C ASP A 68 -5.15 -14.75 8.48
N GLU A 69 -3.81 -14.76 8.63
CA GLU A 69 -2.90 -15.81 8.14
C GLU A 69 -3.08 -16.13 6.64
N VAL A 70 -3.51 -15.12 5.87
CA VAL A 70 -3.84 -15.28 4.44
C VAL A 70 -2.59 -15.25 3.57
N GLN A 71 -2.38 -16.30 2.77
CA GLN A 71 -1.29 -16.39 1.80
C GLN A 71 -1.57 -15.72 0.45
N GLU A 72 -2.62 -14.90 0.34
CA GLU A 72 -2.83 -14.11 -0.88
C GLU A 72 -1.71 -13.06 -1.04
N PRO A 73 -1.33 -12.69 -2.27
CA PRO A 73 -0.39 -11.60 -2.49
C PRO A 73 -0.85 -10.31 -1.79
N TRP A 74 0.06 -9.66 -1.04
CA TRP A 74 -0.27 -8.46 -0.25
C TRP A 74 -0.96 -7.37 -1.07
N THR A 75 -0.59 -7.19 -2.34
CA THR A 75 -1.17 -6.17 -3.23
C THR A 75 -2.66 -6.39 -3.46
N ARG A 76 -3.09 -7.66 -3.58
CA ARG A 76 -4.50 -8.02 -3.73
C ARG A 76 -5.25 -7.86 -2.41
N TYR A 77 -4.63 -8.28 -1.30
CA TYR A 77 -5.24 -8.15 0.02
C TYR A 77 -5.47 -6.67 0.36
N TYR A 78 -4.44 -5.84 0.17
CA TYR A 78 -4.48 -4.42 0.46
C TYR A 78 -5.46 -3.69 -0.46
N ALA A 79 -5.50 -4.05 -1.75
CA ALA A 79 -6.49 -3.48 -2.67
C ALA A 79 -7.93 -3.75 -2.19
N ARG A 80 -8.20 -4.95 -1.65
CA ARG A 80 -9.52 -5.31 -1.10
C ARG A 80 -9.81 -4.55 0.19
N PHE A 81 -8.82 -4.46 1.07
CA PHE A 81 -8.92 -3.72 2.32
C PHE A 81 -9.21 -2.23 2.09
N LEU A 82 -8.49 -1.60 1.16
CA LEU A 82 -8.59 -0.17 0.84
C LEU A 82 -9.83 0.19 0.02
N GLY A 83 -10.20 -0.66 -0.92
CA GLY A 83 -11.36 -0.46 -1.80
C GLY A 83 -12.71 -0.57 -1.09
N GLY A 84 -12.73 -1.13 0.12
CA GLY A 84 -13.96 -1.49 0.82
C GLY A 84 -14.52 -2.82 0.32
N ASN A 85 -15.16 -3.54 1.25
CA ASN A 85 -16.02 -4.68 0.94
C ASN A 85 -17.42 -4.19 0.55
#